data_AF-A0A9N9IBS3-F1
#
_entry.id   AF-A0A9N9IBS3-F1
#
_cell.length_a   1.000
_cell.length_b   1.000
_cell.length_c   1.000
_cell.angle_alpha   90.00
_cell.angle_beta   90.00
_cell.angle_gamma   90.00
#
_symmetry.space_group_name_H-M   'P 1'
#
loop_
_entity.id
_entity.type
_entity.pdbx_description
1 polymer ?
#
loop_
_entity_poly.entity_id
_entity_poly.type
_entity_poly.pdbx_seq_one_letter_code
_entity_poly.pdbx_strand_id
1 'polypeptide(L)'
;TDYPLMNVGGNKAQSSTFHNIGPQHHNAIKSLNETFKLNTWITMKALNVLFDEFPDNAKELDDEFNGSGIQGIFDKLVMIDSNYFISGPKGCAHVKSKFSEKIKEARIKLMQEEDFNILNDITRWPLD
;
A
#
# COMPACT_ATOMS: atom_id res chain seq x y z
N THR A 1 -2.00 1.89 1.22
CA THR A 1 -1.90 3.32 0.94
C THR A 1 -2.23 4.05 2.22
N ASP A 2 -1.56 5.14 2.54
CA ASP A 2 -1.87 5.94 3.76
C ASP A 2 -3.24 6.65 3.67
N TYR A 3 -3.86 6.66 2.48
CA TYR A 3 -5.18 7.23 2.23
C TYR A 3 -6.32 6.28 2.66
N PRO A 4 -7.38 6.79 3.32
CA PRO A 4 -8.48 6.01 3.84
C PRO A 4 -9.33 5.39 2.73
N LEU A 5 -9.15 4.09 2.48
CA LEU A 5 -9.91 3.38 1.44
C LEU A 5 -11.29 2.87 1.91
N MET A 6 -11.49 2.66 3.22
CA MET A 6 -12.79 2.27 3.79
C MET A 6 -13.75 3.46 3.98
N ASN A 7 -13.18 4.65 4.24
CA ASN A 7 -13.91 5.87 4.50
C ASN A 7 -13.49 6.96 3.50
N VAL A 8 -13.58 6.65 2.20
CA VAL A 8 -13.18 7.58 1.13
C VAL A 8 -13.99 8.87 1.25
N GLY A 9 -13.29 10.00 1.43
CA GLY A 9 -13.91 11.32 1.67
C GLY A 9 -14.03 11.71 3.14
N GLY A 10 -13.66 10.83 4.07
CA GLY A 10 -13.51 11.15 5.48
C GLY A 10 -12.16 11.81 5.82
N ASN A 11 -12.13 12.57 6.91
CA ASN A 11 -10.91 13.24 7.40
C ASN A 11 -10.05 12.35 8.31
N LYS A 12 -10.40 11.07 8.49
CA LYS A 12 -9.68 10.18 9.39
C LYS A 12 -8.52 9.52 8.64
N ALA A 13 -7.31 9.93 8.97
CA ALA A 13 -6.09 9.29 8.53
C ALA A 13 -6.04 7.82 8.94
N GLN A 14 -5.67 6.93 8.02
CA GLN A 14 -5.35 5.53 8.34
C GLN A 14 -3.88 5.36 8.74
N SER A 15 -3.06 6.40 8.67
CA SER A 15 -1.65 6.35 9.03
C SER A 15 -1.30 7.43 10.04
N SER A 16 -0.53 7.07 11.06
CA SER A 16 0.02 7.98 12.06
C SER A 16 1.16 8.86 11.52
N THR A 17 1.40 8.86 10.22
CA THR A 17 2.33 9.79 9.56
C THR A 17 1.64 10.65 8.51
N PHE A 18 0.39 10.33 8.15
CA PHE A 18 -0.40 11.05 7.15
C PHE A 18 -1.66 11.65 7.76
N HIS A 19 -1.47 12.59 8.68
CA HIS A 19 -2.54 13.12 9.53
C HIS A 19 -3.50 14.10 8.84
N ASN A 20 -3.05 14.78 7.78
CA ASN A 20 -3.79 15.89 7.18
C ASN A 20 -4.30 15.51 5.79
N ILE A 21 -5.54 15.00 5.75
CA ILE A 21 -6.22 14.69 4.49
C ILE A 21 -7.06 15.90 4.07
N GLY A 22 -6.59 16.62 3.05
CA GLY A 22 -7.33 17.69 2.40
C GLY A 22 -7.96 17.33 1.04
N PRO A 23 -8.71 18.28 0.44
CA PRO A 23 -9.42 18.11 -0.84
C PRO A 23 -8.55 17.63 -2.00
N GLN A 24 -7.28 18.06 -2.04
CA GLN A 24 -6.33 17.66 -3.08
C GLN A 24 -6.07 16.15 -3.10
N HIS A 25 -6.06 15.49 -1.94
CA HIS A 25 -5.85 14.04 -1.87
C HIS A 25 -7.10 13.29 -2.33
N HIS A 26 -8.29 13.78 -1.93
CA HIS A 26 -9.56 13.21 -2.40
C HIS A 26 -9.69 13.30 -3.92
N ASN A 27 -9.34 14.46 -4.50
CA ASN A 27 -9.36 14.65 -5.95
C ASN A 27 -8.37 13.73 -6.66
N ALA A 28 -7.16 13.56 -6.13
CA ALA A 28 -6.17 12.64 -6.70
C ALA A 28 -6.66 11.18 -6.72
N ILE A 29 -7.21 10.69 -5.62
CA ILE A 29 -7.76 9.33 -5.54
C ILE A 29 -8.99 9.17 -6.43
N LYS A 30 -9.84 10.19 -6.51
CA LYS A 30 -10.99 10.20 -7.43
C LYS A 30 -10.52 10.06 -8.88
N SER A 31 -9.61 10.90 -9.34
CA SER A 31 -9.07 10.83 -10.70
C SER A 31 -8.40 9.49 -10.98
N LEU A 32 -7.68 8.94 -10.00
CA LEU A 32 -7.06 7.62 -10.11
C LEU A 32 -8.11 6.50 -10.32
N ASN A 33 -9.18 6.49 -9.52
CA ASN A 33 -10.28 5.51 -9.64
C ASN A 33 -11.10 5.68 -10.93
N GLU A 34 -11.23 6.90 -11.44
CA GLU A 34 -11.89 7.17 -12.73
C GLU A 34 -11.05 6.69 -13.91
N THR A 35 -9.72 6.76 -13.78
CA THR A 35 -8.78 6.38 -14.85
C THR A 35 -8.51 4.86 -14.85
N PHE A 36 -8.35 4.27 -13.67
CA PHE A 36 -8.07 2.85 -13.48
C PHE A 36 -9.12 2.24 -12.58
N LYS A 37 -9.72 1.11 -13.01
CA LYS A 37 -10.56 0.29 -12.12
C LYS A 37 -9.67 -0.41 -11.09
N LEU A 38 -9.39 0.28 -10.00
CA LEU A 38 -8.62 -0.26 -8.89
C LEU A 38 -9.48 -1.22 -8.07
N ASN A 39 -9.19 -2.51 -8.20
CA ASN A 39 -9.67 -3.52 -7.28
C ASN A 39 -8.78 -3.48 -6.04
N THR A 40 -9.30 -2.94 -4.94
CA THR A 40 -8.61 -2.95 -3.64
C THR A 40 -9.06 -4.16 -2.84
N TRP A 41 -8.31 -4.57 -1.82
CA TRP A 41 -8.71 -5.68 -0.95
C TRP A 41 -10.12 -5.49 -0.35
N ILE A 42 -10.54 -4.24 -0.15
CA ILE A 42 -11.89 -3.85 0.30
C ILE A 42 -12.93 -4.18 -0.77
N THR A 43 -12.71 -3.78 -2.03
CA THR A 43 -13.69 -4.01 -3.10
C THR A 43 -13.68 -5.45 -3.60
N MET A 44 -12.57 -6.16 -3.46
CA MET A 44 -12.42 -7.55 -3.86
C MET A 44 -13.15 -8.53 -2.92
N LYS A 45 -13.60 -8.09 -1.73
CA LYS A 45 -14.17 -8.96 -0.69
C LYS A 45 -13.29 -10.18 -0.41
N ALA A 46 -11.99 -10.08 -0.69
CA ALA A 46 -11.06 -11.21 -0.70
C ALA A 46 -10.92 -11.84 0.69
N LEU A 47 -11.22 -11.06 1.72
CA LEU A 47 -11.14 -11.44 3.12
C LEU A 47 -12.51 -11.71 3.76
N ASN A 48 -13.61 -11.71 2.97
CA ASN A 48 -14.94 -12.01 3.50
C ASN A 48 -15.02 -13.42 4.09
N VAL A 49 -14.23 -14.36 3.56
CA VAL A 49 -14.10 -15.71 4.10
C VAL A 49 -13.75 -15.73 5.59
N LEU A 50 -12.99 -14.73 6.07
CA LEU A 50 -12.62 -14.64 7.48
C LEU A 50 -13.80 -14.26 8.38
N PHE A 51 -14.77 -13.50 7.87
CA PHE A 51 -16.01 -13.23 8.60
C PHE A 51 -16.92 -14.46 8.67
N ASP A 52 -16.89 -15.30 7.64
CA ASP A 52 -17.64 -16.56 7.61
C ASP A 52 -16.99 -17.61 8.52
N GLU A 53 -15.65 -17.66 8.58
CA GLU A 53 -14.88 -18.62 9.37
C GLU A 53 -14.80 -18.24 10.86
N PHE A 54 -14.78 -16.93 11.17
CA PHE A 54 -14.70 -16.40 12.53
C PHE A 54 -15.84 -15.41 12.85
N PRO A 55 -17.11 -15.87 12.82
CA PRO A 55 -18.27 -14.98 12.99
C PRO A 55 -18.32 -14.30 14.36
N ASP A 56 -17.85 -14.99 15.40
CA ASP A 56 -17.80 -14.44 16.77
C ASP A 56 -16.73 -13.33 16.93
N ASN A 57 -15.80 -13.22 15.97
CA ASN A 57 -14.72 -12.24 15.95
C ASN A 57 -14.95 -11.11 14.92
N ALA A 58 -16.17 -10.98 14.40
CA ALA A 58 -16.47 -10.01 13.34
C ALA A 58 -16.06 -8.57 13.71
N LYS A 59 -16.19 -8.20 14.99
CA LYS A 59 -15.81 -6.86 15.46
C LYS A 59 -14.29 -6.67 15.46
N GLU A 60 -13.54 -7.62 15.98
CA GLU A 60 -12.07 -7.57 15.98
C GLU A 60 -11.50 -7.58 14.56
N LEU A 61 -12.10 -8.37 13.66
CA LEU A 61 -11.75 -8.39 12.23
C LEU A 61 -12.01 -7.02 11.58
N ASP A 62 -13.15 -6.39 11.87
CA ASP A 62 -13.46 -5.06 11.34
C ASP A 62 -12.48 -4.01 11.90
N ASP A 63 -12.13 -4.06 13.18
CA ASP A 63 -11.14 -3.16 13.78
C ASP A 63 -9.75 -3.32 13.14
N GLU A 64 -9.28 -4.55 12.91
CA GLU A 64 -8.01 -4.83 12.26
C GLU A 64 -8.01 -4.39 10.78
N PHE A 65 -9.11 -4.64 10.07
CA PHE A 65 -9.25 -4.26 8.66
C PHE A 65 -9.37 -2.74 8.47
N ASN A 66 -9.97 -2.05 9.42
CA ASN A 66 -9.98 -0.58 9.45
C ASN A 66 -8.64 0.01 9.95
N GLY A 67 -7.77 -0.81 10.53
CA GLY A 67 -6.43 -0.47 10.96
C GLY A 67 -5.42 -0.27 9.83
N SER A 68 -4.27 0.30 10.19
CA SER A 68 -3.16 0.56 9.26
C SER A 68 -2.33 -0.68 8.94
N GLY A 69 -2.39 -1.69 9.82
CA GLY A 69 -1.55 -2.89 9.78
C GLY A 69 -1.76 -3.68 8.49
N ILE A 70 -3.01 -4.05 8.21
CA ILE A 70 -3.32 -4.87 7.04
C ILE A 70 -3.01 -4.14 5.72
N GLN A 71 -3.28 -2.84 5.67
CA GLN A 71 -3.01 -2.03 4.48
C GLN A 71 -1.50 -1.94 4.22
N GLY A 72 -0.71 -1.75 5.27
CA GLY A 72 0.74 -1.74 5.17
C GLY A 72 1.34 -3.11 4.80
N ILE A 73 0.66 -4.22 5.07
CA ILE A 73 1.04 -5.56 4.60
C ILE A 73 0.75 -5.70 3.11
N PHE A 74 -0.48 -5.38 2.68
CA PHE A 74 -0.86 -5.45 1.26
C PHE A 74 0.00 -4.54 0.39
N ASP A 75 0.26 -3.31 0.83
CA ASP A 75 1.15 -2.38 0.14
C ASP A 75 2.52 -3.01 -0.12
N LYS A 76 3.13 -3.66 0.90
CA LYS A 76 4.42 -4.32 0.75
C LYS A 76 4.34 -5.48 -0.23
N LEU A 77 3.33 -6.34 -0.13
CA LEU A 77 3.18 -7.50 -1.03
C LEU A 77 3.06 -7.04 -2.48
N VAL A 78 2.19 -6.06 -2.75
CA VAL A 78 2.01 -5.50 -4.10
C VAL A 78 3.31 -4.87 -4.61
N MET A 79 4.03 -4.11 -3.78
CA MET A 79 5.31 -3.51 -4.18
C MET A 79 6.46 -4.51 -4.30
N ILE A 80 6.42 -5.64 -3.60
CA ILE A 80 7.41 -6.71 -3.73
C ILE A 80 7.20 -7.44 -5.06
N ASP A 81 5.95 -7.67 -5.45
CA ASP A 81 5.59 -8.44 -6.65
C ASP A 81 5.45 -7.58 -7.93
N SER A 82 5.39 -6.26 -7.81
CA SER A 82 5.23 -5.37 -8.97
C SER A 82 6.40 -5.49 -9.96
N ASN A 83 6.12 -5.36 -11.26
CA ASN A 83 7.20 -5.34 -12.25
C ASN A 83 8.17 -4.19 -12.01
N TYR A 84 7.67 -3.01 -11.60
CA TYR A 84 8.48 -1.84 -11.27
C TYR A 84 8.20 -1.36 -9.84
N PHE A 85 9.26 -0.93 -9.14
CA PHE A 85 9.16 -0.29 -7.83
C PHE A 85 10.07 0.95 -7.79
N ILE A 86 9.46 2.12 -7.60
CA ILE A 86 10.18 3.41 -7.59
C ILE A 86 10.14 3.97 -6.17
N SER A 87 11.33 4.16 -5.58
CA SER A 87 11.48 4.83 -4.28
C SER A 87 11.80 6.32 -4.45
N GLY A 88 11.57 7.12 -3.40
CA GLY A 88 11.90 8.55 -3.43
C GLY A 88 13.41 8.86 -3.61
N PRO A 89 13.76 10.09 -4.06
CA PRO A 89 15.14 10.55 -4.25
C PRO A 89 15.87 10.81 -2.92
N LYS A 90 17.21 10.66 -2.94
CA LYS A 90 18.08 10.89 -1.77
C LYS A 90 17.78 12.26 -1.13
N GLY A 91 17.44 12.28 0.16
CA GLY A 91 17.07 13.50 0.87
C GLY A 91 15.56 13.68 1.10
N CYS A 92 14.71 12.92 0.42
CA CYS A 92 13.31 12.78 0.81
C CYS A 92 13.20 11.96 2.11
N ALA A 93 12.30 12.37 3.02
CA ALA A 93 12.10 11.77 4.35
C ALA A 93 11.86 10.23 4.31
N HIS A 94 11.38 9.70 3.19
CA HIS A 94 11.04 8.28 3.03
C HIS A 94 12.15 7.40 2.44
N VAL A 95 13.28 7.95 1.97
CA VAL A 95 14.39 7.14 1.40
C VAL A 95 15.07 6.26 2.44
N LYS A 96 15.07 6.71 3.70
CA LYS A 96 15.59 5.94 4.83
C LYS A 96 14.49 5.18 5.57
N SER A 97 13.27 5.09 5.03
CA SER A 97 12.22 4.36 5.72
C SER A 97 12.58 2.88 5.73
N LYS A 98 12.47 2.26 6.91
CA LYS A 98 12.57 0.79 7.07
C LYS A 98 11.57 0.07 6.17
N PHE A 99 10.51 0.75 5.72
CA PHE A 99 9.50 0.22 4.82
C PHE A 99 10.06 -0.01 3.40
N SER A 100 10.60 1.04 2.76
CA SER A 100 11.18 0.95 1.42
C SER A 100 12.41 0.04 1.39
N GLU A 101 13.20 0.03 2.47
CA GLU A 101 14.34 -0.86 2.63
C GLU A 101 13.92 -2.34 2.65
N LYS A 102 12.91 -2.69 3.45
CA LYS A 102 12.38 -4.07 3.49
C LYS A 102 11.84 -4.54 2.14
N ILE A 103 11.16 -3.67 1.40
CA ILE A 103 10.67 -3.99 0.05
C ILE A 103 11.86 -4.24 -0.89
N LYS A 104 12.87 -3.37 -0.85
CA LYS A 104 14.09 -3.52 -1.65
C LYS A 104 14.80 -4.85 -1.34
N GLU A 105 14.99 -5.17 -0.07
CA GLU A 105 15.64 -6.42 0.35
C GLU A 105 14.88 -7.66 -0.12
N ALA A 106 13.56 -7.68 0.04
CA ALA A 106 12.71 -8.78 -0.42
C ALA A 106 12.78 -8.94 -1.94
N ARG A 107 12.70 -7.85 -2.71
CA ARG A 107 12.84 -7.88 -4.18
C ARG A 107 14.22 -8.38 -4.62
N ILE A 108 15.30 -7.97 -3.94
CA ILE A 108 16.65 -8.46 -4.24
C ILE A 108 16.74 -9.98 -4.04
N LYS A 109 16.14 -10.52 -2.97
CA LYS A 109 16.10 -11.97 -2.75
C LYS A 109 15.30 -12.70 -3.82
N LEU A 110 14.11 -12.20 -4.17
CA LEU A 110 13.31 -12.78 -5.24
C LEU A 110 14.06 -12.79 -6.58
N MET A 111 14.79 -11.74 -6.92
CA MET A 111 15.64 -11.72 -8.13
C MET A 111 16.79 -12.73 -8.09
N GLN A 112 17.25 -13.12 -6.89
CA GLN A 112 18.32 -14.12 -6.72
C GLN A 112 17.77 -15.55 -6.73
N GLU A 113 16.50 -15.74 -6.35
CA GLU A 113 15.83 -17.03 -6.21
C GLU A 113 14.97 -17.39 -7.44
N GLU A 114 14.46 -16.40 -8.18
CA GLU A 114 13.65 -16.53 -9.39
C GLU A 114 14.20 -15.65 -10.52
N ASP A 115 14.69 -16.29 -11.59
CA ASP A 115 15.16 -15.59 -12.78
C ASP A 115 13.93 -15.23 -13.66
N PHE A 116 13.77 -13.94 -14.01
CA PHE A 116 13.09 -13.37 -15.21
C PHE A 116 11.84 -12.45 -15.16
N ASN A 117 11.12 -12.17 -14.06
CA ASN A 117 9.91 -11.28 -14.16
C ASN A 117 9.88 -10.00 -13.30
N ILE A 118 10.84 -9.80 -12.40
CA ILE A 118 10.91 -8.62 -11.54
C ILE A 118 11.98 -7.65 -12.07
N LEU A 119 11.55 -6.55 -12.69
CA LEU A 119 12.42 -5.49 -13.21
C LEU A 119 12.66 -4.44 -12.13
N ASN A 120 13.67 -4.66 -11.30
CA ASN A 120 14.04 -3.69 -10.28
C ASN A 120 14.90 -2.58 -10.89
N ASP A 121 14.27 -1.69 -11.66
CA ASP A 121 14.89 -0.40 -11.98
C ASP A 121 14.79 0.46 -10.72
N ILE A 122 15.68 0.19 -9.75
CA ILE A 122 15.91 1.07 -8.59
C ILE A 122 16.72 2.28 -9.09
N THR A 123 16.28 2.92 -10.17
CA THR A 123 16.73 4.24 -10.53
C THR A 123 16.16 5.16 -9.47
N ARG A 124 17.00 5.45 -8.48
CA ARG A 124 16.83 6.66 -7.67
C ARG A 124 16.62 7.79 -8.67
N TRP A 125 15.53 8.52 -8.51
CA TRP A 125 15.27 9.73 -9.30
C TRP A 125 16.58 10.52 -9.46
N PRO A 126 17.05 10.78 -10.68
CA PRO A 126 18.15 11.70 -10.88
C PRO A 126 17.70 13.03 -10.28
N LEU A 127 18.43 13.49 -9.28
CA LEU A 127 18.30 14.85 -8.77
C LEU A 127 19.07 15.71 -9.77
N ASP A 128 18.35 16.42 -10.62
CA ASP A 128 18.89 17.61 -11.28
C ASP A 128 19.12 18.73 -10.26
#